data_AF-A0A976JKU5-F1
#
_entry.id   AF-A0A976JKU5-F1
#
_cell.length_a   1.000
_cell.length_b   1.000
_cell.length_c   1.000
_cell.angle_alpha   90.00
_cell.angle_beta   90.00
_cell.angle_gamma   90.00
#
_symmetry.space_group_name_H-M   'P 1'
#
loop_
_entity.id
_entity.type
_entity.pdbx_description
1 polymer ?
#
loop_
_entity_poly.entity_id
_entity_poly.type
_entity_poly.pdbx_seq_one_letter_code
_entity_poly.pdbx_strand_id
1 'polypeptide(L)'
;MDRSFEKRFNRYRSFFSRHLKKYIEERFYSLESDPRIFEIIQDISFHDCERWKSGPIEYLSPREALALGIHLGMGEDHPWLLDKYFGRVMEYLEWSIHHSQCKRTQSLAHLALGVILFEKAVHSPVSEQRNMLFLSRYYLEETIETTYTKSSREVIMIYQALVEVCLDNLPGALKFLAKAGKISESPLPIWKILASVYKNLGQERVSAFYMNKINSWKMENKVVLAA
;
A
#
# COMPACT_ATOMS: atom_id res chain seq x y z
N MET A 1 -21.28 -2.14 -17.63
CA MET A 1 -19.87 -2.34 -17.27
C MET A 1 -19.60 -3.84 -17.34
N ASP A 2 -18.58 -4.29 -18.07
CA ASP A 2 -18.31 -5.71 -18.32
C ASP A 2 -17.86 -6.41 -17.02
N ARG A 3 -18.42 -7.58 -16.68
CA ARG A 3 -18.05 -8.35 -15.48
C ARG A 3 -16.58 -8.80 -15.51
N SER A 4 -15.99 -8.94 -16.70
CA SER A 4 -14.55 -9.24 -16.86
C SER A 4 -13.67 -8.04 -16.49
N PHE A 5 -14.17 -6.83 -16.72
CA PHE A 5 -13.49 -5.57 -16.45
C PHE A 5 -13.45 -5.31 -14.94
N GLU A 6 -14.59 -5.49 -14.26
CA GLU A 6 -14.70 -5.31 -12.82
C GLU A 6 -13.82 -6.30 -12.04
N LYS A 7 -13.73 -7.56 -12.47
CA LYS A 7 -12.83 -8.55 -11.86
C LYS A 7 -11.34 -8.20 -12.01
N ARG A 8 -10.89 -7.76 -13.19
CA ARG A 8 -9.49 -7.36 -13.43
C ARG A 8 -9.11 -6.12 -12.64
N PHE A 9 -9.98 -5.11 -12.67
CA PHE A 9 -9.80 -3.86 -11.95
C PHE A 9 -9.72 -4.06 -10.43
N ASN A 10 -10.54 -4.95 -9.88
CA ASN A 10 -10.51 -5.27 -8.45
C ASN A 10 -9.23 -5.99 -8.01
N ARG A 11 -8.56 -6.71 -8.92
CA ARG A 11 -7.35 -7.49 -8.61
C ARG A 11 -6.14 -6.59 -8.29
N TYR A 12 -5.72 -5.73 -9.22
CA TYR A 12 -4.60 -4.80 -8.99
C TYR A 12 -4.86 -3.82 -7.83
N ARG A 13 -6.13 -3.41 -7.66
CA ARG A 13 -6.56 -2.59 -6.53
C ARG A 13 -6.43 -3.31 -5.18
N SER A 14 -6.76 -4.60 -5.15
CA SER A 14 -6.66 -5.41 -3.93
C SER A 14 -5.22 -5.60 -3.47
N PHE A 15 -4.24 -5.68 -4.39
CA PHE A 15 -2.83 -5.86 -4.06
C PHE A 15 -2.35 -4.85 -2.99
N PHE A 16 -2.62 -3.57 -3.18
CA PHE A 16 -2.14 -2.52 -2.27
C PHE A 16 -2.89 -2.45 -0.93
N SER A 17 -4.11 -2.98 -0.82
CA SER A 17 -4.92 -2.93 0.41
C SER A 17 -4.97 -4.23 1.19
N ARG A 18 -4.78 -5.36 0.51
CA ARG A 18 -5.06 -6.69 1.07
C ARG A 18 -4.28 -6.95 2.35
N HIS A 19 -3.00 -6.55 2.39
CA HIS A 19 -2.14 -6.82 3.54
C HIS A 19 -2.35 -5.84 4.68
N LEU A 20 -2.81 -4.62 4.39
CA LEU A 20 -3.17 -3.65 5.43
C LEU A 20 -4.27 -4.18 6.35
N LYS A 21 -5.19 -5.01 5.83
CA LYS A 21 -6.26 -5.64 6.63
C LYS A 21 -5.73 -6.51 7.78
N LYS A 22 -4.51 -7.06 7.66
CA LYS A 22 -3.87 -7.83 8.74
C LYS A 22 -3.44 -6.94 9.90
N TYR A 23 -3.18 -5.66 9.63
CA TYR A 23 -2.62 -4.70 10.57
C TYR A 23 -3.65 -3.66 11.04
N ILE A 24 -4.70 -3.42 10.26
CA ILE A 24 -5.81 -2.51 10.57
C ILE A 24 -7.13 -3.22 10.23
N GLU A 25 -8.04 -3.32 11.19
CA GLU A 25 -9.29 -4.12 11.12
C GLU A 25 -10.06 -4.03 9.78
N GLU A 26 -10.54 -5.18 9.28
CA GLU A 26 -11.08 -5.42 7.92
C GLU A 26 -12.17 -4.46 7.42
N ARG A 27 -12.98 -3.88 8.32
CA ARG A 27 -14.22 -3.16 7.92
C ARG A 27 -14.01 -1.74 7.41
N PHE A 28 -12.77 -1.25 7.38
CA PHE A 28 -12.53 0.20 7.27
C PHE A 28 -11.64 0.62 6.09
N TYR A 29 -10.99 -0.33 5.43
CA TYR A 29 -10.25 -0.08 4.18
C TYR A 29 -11.03 -0.63 3.00
N SER A 30 -12.07 0.10 2.55
CA SER A 30 -12.26 0.17 1.12
C SER A 30 -11.18 1.14 0.66
N LEU A 31 -10.13 0.61 0.05
CA LEU A 31 -9.24 1.44 -0.75
C LEU A 31 -10.12 1.84 -1.93
N GLU A 32 -11.08 2.74 -1.77
CA GLU A 32 -11.68 3.56 -2.84
C GLU A 32 -10.57 4.44 -3.40
N SER A 33 -9.53 3.77 -3.87
CA SER A 33 -8.58 4.27 -4.81
C SER A 33 -9.36 4.80 -5.97
N ASP A 34 -9.03 6.04 -6.29
CA ASP A 34 -9.20 6.61 -7.60
C ASP A 34 -8.94 5.53 -8.68
N PRO A 35 -9.98 5.14 -9.45
CA PRO A 35 -9.83 4.20 -10.55
C PRO A 35 -8.70 4.57 -11.51
N ARG A 36 -8.38 5.87 -11.62
CA ARG A 36 -7.46 6.44 -12.59
C ARG A 36 -6.00 6.09 -12.39
N ILE A 37 -5.57 5.67 -11.20
CA ILE A 37 -4.19 5.20 -11.00
C ILE A 37 -4.02 3.78 -11.56
N PHE A 38 -5.06 2.95 -11.44
CA PHE A 38 -5.05 1.57 -11.93
C PHE A 38 -5.48 1.43 -13.39
N GLU A 39 -6.13 2.45 -13.96
CA GLU A 39 -6.44 2.54 -15.40
C GLU A 39 -5.21 2.33 -16.30
N ILE A 40 -4.00 2.61 -15.80
CA ILE A 40 -2.75 2.50 -16.56
C ILE A 40 -2.45 1.04 -16.94
N ILE A 41 -2.78 0.08 -16.08
CA ILE A 41 -2.47 -1.35 -16.29
C ILE A 41 -3.72 -2.22 -16.44
N GLN A 42 -4.90 -1.61 -16.51
CA GLN A 42 -6.19 -2.32 -16.50
C GLN A 42 -6.44 -3.17 -17.75
N ASP A 43 -5.84 -2.79 -18.88
CA ASP A 43 -5.99 -3.47 -20.17
C ASP A 43 -5.10 -4.71 -20.28
N ILE A 44 -4.08 -4.83 -19.44
CA ILE A 44 -3.15 -5.97 -19.43
C ILE A 44 -3.80 -7.15 -18.72
N SER A 45 -4.03 -8.24 -19.45
CA SER A 45 -4.72 -9.41 -18.93
C SER A 45 -3.79 -10.34 -18.14
N PHE A 46 -4.38 -11.13 -17.24
CA PHE A 46 -3.67 -12.20 -16.53
C PHE A 46 -3.01 -13.20 -17.49
N HIS A 47 -3.68 -13.53 -18.61
CA HIS A 47 -3.13 -14.45 -19.60
C HIS A 47 -1.86 -13.89 -20.25
N ASP A 48 -1.82 -12.57 -20.49
CA ASP A 48 -0.62 -11.91 -20.99
C ASP A 48 0.51 -12.00 -19.95
N CYS A 49 0.21 -11.73 -18.68
CA CYS A 49 1.21 -11.86 -17.62
C CYS A 49 1.76 -13.30 -17.49
N GLU A 50 0.90 -14.31 -17.56
CA GLU A 50 1.33 -15.72 -17.48
C GLU A 50 2.20 -16.14 -18.67
N ARG A 51 1.94 -15.61 -19.86
CA ARG A 51 2.77 -15.84 -21.05
C ARG A 51 4.16 -15.21 -20.91
N TRP A 52 4.24 -14.03 -20.29
CA TRP A 52 5.45 -13.22 -20.24
C TRP A 52 6.30 -13.40 -18.99
N LYS A 53 5.83 -14.11 -17.95
CA LYS A 53 6.56 -14.30 -16.68
C LYS A 53 8.00 -14.82 -16.80
N SER A 54 8.30 -15.59 -17.85
CA SER A 54 9.63 -16.13 -18.16
C SER A 54 10.27 -15.51 -19.40
N GLY A 55 9.64 -14.52 -20.03
CA GLY A 55 10.17 -13.84 -21.22
C GLY A 55 11.28 -12.84 -20.88
N PRO A 56 12.12 -12.46 -21.87
CA PRO A 56 13.06 -11.35 -21.72
C PRO A 56 12.33 -10.05 -21.36
N ILE A 57 12.86 -9.32 -20.39
CA ILE A 57 12.22 -8.10 -19.87
C ILE A 57 12.23 -6.96 -20.89
N GLU A 58 13.24 -6.95 -21.76
CA GLU A 58 13.46 -5.95 -22.80
C GLU A 58 12.37 -5.93 -23.86
N TYR A 59 11.55 -7.00 -23.93
CA TYR A 59 10.40 -7.09 -24.84
C TYR A 59 9.14 -6.48 -24.26
N LEU A 60 9.16 -6.08 -22.98
CA LEU A 60 8.02 -5.50 -22.30
C LEU A 60 8.12 -3.97 -22.31
N SER A 61 7.00 -3.34 -22.62
CA SER A 61 6.84 -1.93 -22.28
C SER A 61 6.94 -1.75 -20.75
N PRO A 62 7.33 -0.57 -20.25
CA PRO A 62 7.38 -0.30 -18.82
C PRO A 62 6.06 -0.60 -18.09
N ARG A 63 4.94 -0.40 -18.80
CA ARG A 63 3.58 -0.66 -18.31
C ARG A 63 3.28 -2.15 -18.17
N GLU A 64 3.73 -2.97 -19.12
CA GLU A 64 3.64 -4.43 -19.06
C GLU A 64 4.55 -5.00 -17.98
N ALA A 65 5.77 -4.47 -17.84
CA ALA A 65 6.67 -4.84 -16.77
C ALA A 65 6.06 -4.53 -15.39
N LEU A 66 5.45 -3.34 -15.22
CA LEU A 66 4.70 -3.00 -14.00
C LEU A 66 3.59 -4.00 -13.69
N ALA A 67 2.72 -4.27 -14.68
CA ALA A 67 1.60 -5.19 -14.50
C ALA A 67 2.08 -6.60 -14.14
N LEU A 68 3.14 -7.07 -14.79
CA LEU A 68 3.74 -8.38 -14.55
C LEU A 68 4.43 -8.47 -13.19
N GLY A 69 5.13 -7.42 -12.77
CA GLY A 69 5.73 -7.32 -11.44
C GLY A 69 4.68 -7.38 -10.32
N ILE A 70 3.60 -6.61 -10.45
CA ILE A 70 2.47 -6.68 -9.50
C ILE A 70 1.83 -8.07 -9.55
N HIS A 71 1.57 -8.61 -10.74
CA HIS A 71 0.94 -9.91 -10.91
C HIS A 71 1.72 -11.05 -10.20
N LEU A 72 3.03 -11.11 -10.44
CA LEU A 72 3.89 -12.10 -9.78
C LEU A 72 4.05 -11.83 -8.28
N GLY A 73 4.04 -10.56 -7.88
CA GLY A 73 4.08 -10.15 -6.46
C GLY A 73 2.79 -10.43 -5.70
N MET A 74 1.64 -10.51 -6.38
CA MET A 74 0.33 -10.74 -5.75
C MET A 74 0.21 -12.13 -5.10
N GLY A 75 0.83 -13.16 -5.67
CA GLY A 75 0.89 -14.51 -5.08
C GLY A 75 -0.45 -15.06 -4.53
N GLU A 76 -1.59 -14.67 -5.12
CA GLU A 76 -2.92 -14.73 -4.49
C GLU A 76 -3.32 -16.12 -3.99
N ASP A 77 -2.93 -17.17 -4.68
CA ASP A 77 -3.28 -18.54 -4.31
C ASP A 77 -2.14 -19.25 -3.56
N HIS A 78 -0.93 -18.67 -3.58
CA HIS A 78 0.31 -19.34 -3.26
C HIS A 78 1.38 -18.34 -2.78
N PRO A 79 1.49 -18.08 -1.46
CA PRO A 79 2.49 -17.17 -0.89
C PRO A 79 3.94 -17.48 -1.31
N TRP A 80 4.24 -18.76 -1.59
CA TRP A 80 5.54 -19.20 -2.11
C TRP A 80 5.90 -18.64 -3.49
N LEU A 81 4.93 -18.10 -4.25
CA LEU A 81 5.19 -17.52 -5.56
C LEU A 81 6.04 -16.25 -5.45
N LEU A 82 5.81 -15.44 -4.41
CA LEU A 82 6.65 -14.28 -4.17
C LEU A 82 8.09 -14.72 -3.90
N ASP A 83 8.30 -15.75 -3.07
CA ASP A 83 9.64 -16.27 -2.79
C ASP A 83 10.33 -16.82 -4.05
N LYS A 84 9.57 -17.52 -4.90
CA LYS A 84 10.08 -18.08 -6.15
C LYS A 84 10.47 -17.01 -7.17
N TYR A 85 9.67 -15.94 -7.27
CA TYR A 85 9.82 -14.92 -8.32
C TYR A 85 10.34 -13.59 -7.81
N PHE A 86 10.78 -13.48 -6.55
CA PHE A 86 11.14 -12.21 -5.92
C PHE A 86 12.14 -11.41 -6.78
N GLY A 87 13.25 -12.04 -7.21
CA GLY A 87 14.23 -11.38 -8.07
C GLY A 87 13.65 -10.86 -9.39
N ARG A 88 12.73 -11.62 -10.01
CA ARG A 88 12.04 -11.22 -11.24
C ARG A 88 11.05 -10.09 -11.00
N VAL A 89 10.33 -10.12 -9.88
CA VAL A 89 9.43 -9.04 -9.47
C VAL A 89 10.19 -7.73 -9.33
N MET A 90 11.34 -7.76 -8.66
CA MET A 90 12.23 -6.60 -8.52
C MET A 90 12.69 -6.10 -9.90
N GLU A 91 13.19 -7.00 -10.75
CA GLU A 91 13.63 -6.70 -12.11
C GLU A 91 12.54 -5.99 -12.93
N TYR A 92 11.32 -6.52 -12.92
CA TYR A 92 10.18 -5.96 -13.64
C TYR A 92 9.77 -4.57 -13.17
N LEU A 93 9.75 -4.35 -11.86
CA LEU A 93 9.34 -3.07 -11.30
C LEU A 93 10.42 -2.00 -11.45
N GLU A 94 11.70 -2.35 -11.29
CA GLU A 94 12.84 -1.46 -11.54
C GLU A 94 12.93 -1.08 -13.02
N TRP A 95 12.73 -2.03 -13.94
CA TRP A 95 12.64 -1.74 -15.37
C TRP A 95 11.54 -0.72 -15.68
N SER A 96 10.35 -0.90 -15.07
CA SER A 96 9.25 0.05 -15.20
C SER A 96 9.63 1.45 -14.73
N ILE A 97 10.39 1.57 -13.63
CA ILE A 97 10.85 2.86 -13.10
C ILE A 97 11.83 3.53 -14.08
N HIS A 98 12.86 2.80 -14.51
CA HIS A 98 13.96 3.35 -15.30
C HIS A 98 13.58 3.66 -16.75
N HIS A 99 12.63 2.92 -17.33
CA HIS A 99 12.31 3.03 -18.75
C HIS A 99 10.98 3.73 -19.03
N SER A 100 10.17 4.03 -18.00
CA SER A 100 8.94 4.80 -18.19
C SER A 100 9.20 6.30 -18.20
N GLN A 101 8.63 7.00 -19.18
CA GLN A 101 8.54 8.46 -19.18
C GLN A 101 7.27 8.97 -18.46
N CYS A 102 6.37 8.06 -18.08
CA CYS A 102 5.13 8.38 -17.40
C CYS A 102 5.34 8.38 -15.88
N LYS A 103 5.32 9.57 -15.27
CA LYS A 103 5.44 9.73 -13.81
C LYS A 103 4.44 8.88 -13.02
N ARG A 104 3.22 8.67 -13.54
CA ARG A 104 2.22 7.82 -12.86
C ARG A 104 2.62 6.36 -12.86
N THR A 105 3.17 5.85 -13.97
CA THR A 105 3.70 4.48 -14.06
C THR A 105 4.89 4.31 -13.13
N GLN A 106 5.81 5.27 -13.10
CA GLN A 106 6.93 5.26 -12.17
C GLN A 106 6.44 5.25 -10.72
N SER A 107 5.55 6.17 -10.35
CA SER A 107 4.98 6.26 -8.99
C SER A 107 4.30 4.96 -8.56
N LEU A 108 3.52 4.33 -9.45
CA LEU A 108 2.87 3.05 -9.17
C LEU A 108 3.88 1.89 -9.02
N ALA A 109 4.98 1.91 -9.77
CA ALA A 109 6.06 0.94 -9.64
C ALA A 109 6.83 1.12 -8.32
N HIS A 110 7.13 2.35 -7.90
CA HIS A 110 7.71 2.64 -6.59
C HIS A 110 6.78 2.15 -5.47
N LEU A 111 5.47 2.41 -5.57
CA LEU A 111 4.51 1.91 -4.59
C LEU A 111 4.52 0.38 -4.50
N ALA A 112 4.52 -0.29 -5.66
CA ALA A 112 4.55 -1.75 -5.71
C ALA A 112 5.82 -2.32 -5.07
N LEU A 113 6.99 -1.76 -5.39
CA LEU A 113 8.26 -2.13 -4.75
C LEU A 113 8.21 -1.93 -3.24
N GLY A 114 7.73 -0.76 -2.79
CA GLY A 114 7.57 -0.46 -1.38
C GLY A 114 6.77 -1.51 -0.63
N VAL A 115 5.61 -1.89 -1.19
CA VAL A 115 4.73 -2.92 -0.61
C VAL A 115 5.36 -4.31 -0.64
N ILE A 116 5.90 -4.75 -1.78
CA ILE A 116 6.53 -6.07 -1.93
C ILE A 116 7.73 -6.23 -1.00
N LEU A 117 8.59 -5.21 -0.88
CA LEU A 117 9.75 -5.24 0.00
C LEU A 117 9.35 -5.30 1.46
N PHE A 118 8.34 -4.53 1.87
CA PHE A 118 7.78 -4.62 3.23
C PHE A 118 7.24 -6.03 3.51
N GLU A 119 6.42 -6.55 2.60
CA GLU A 119 5.83 -7.89 2.75
C GLU A 119 6.88 -9.00 2.78
N LYS A 120 7.92 -8.89 1.96
CA LYS A 120 9.02 -9.83 1.97
C LYS A 120 9.82 -9.71 3.27
N ALA A 121 10.06 -8.49 3.76
CA ALA A 121 10.80 -8.26 4.99
C ALA A 121 10.11 -8.91 6.20
N VAL A 122 8.80 -8.70 6.38
CA VAL A 122 8.09 -9.24 7.57
C VAL A 122 8.06 -10.77 7.65
N HIS A 123 8.36 -11.48 6.56
CA HIS A 123 8.47 -12.95 6.53
C HIS A 123 9.91 -13.47 6.37
N SER A 124 10.90 -12.58 6.23
CA SER A 124 12.30 -12.97 6.01
C SER A 124 13.09 -13.09 7.32
N PRO A 125 14.24 -13.77 7.33
CA PRO A 125 15.13 -13.82 8.50
C PRO A 125 15.62 -12.43 8.91
N VAL A 126 15.80 -12.20 10.22
CA VAL A 126 16.19 -10.89 10.82
C VAL A 126 17.39 -10.24 10.12
N SER A 127 18.36 -11.05 9.68
CA SER A 127 19.56 -10.58 8.96
C SER A 127 19.26 -9.84 7.66
N GLU A 128 18.16 -10.14 7.00
CA GLU A 128 17.77 -9.56 5.70
C GLU A 128 16.67 -8.51 5.84
N GLN A 129 15.89 -8.55 6.93
CA GLN A 129 14.75 -7.66 7.17
C GLN A 129 15.12 -6.18 7.06
N ARG A 130 16.19 -5.77 7.74
CA ARG A 130 16.53 -4.35 7.90
C ARG A 130 16.81 -3.66 6.56
N ASN A 131 17.54 -4.32 5.66
CA ASN A 131 17.85 -3.76 4.34
C ASN A 131 16.59 -3.65 3.47
N MET A 132 15.74 -4.67 3.47
CA MET A 132 14.47 -4.63 2.75
C MET A 132 13.52 -3.56 3.29
N LEU A 133 13.48 -3.35 4.61
CA LEU A 133 12.70 -2.28 5.22
C LEU A 133 13.22 -0.89 4.84
N PHE A 134 14.55 -0.69 4.76
CA PHE A 134 15.11 0.58 4.28
C PHE A 134 14.78 0.84 2.81
N LEU A 135 14.88 -0.18 1.95
CA LEU A 135 14.47 -0.06 0.55
C LEU A 135 12.97 0.21 0.43
N SER A 136 12.15 -0.51 1.20
CA SER A 136 10.70 -0.28 1.26
C SER A 136 10.38 1.16 1.62
N ARG A 137 11.02 1.71 2.67
CA ARG A 137 10.88 3.11 3.06
C ARG A 137 11.22 4.05 1.92
N TYR A 138 12.38 3.85 1.28
CA TYR A 138 12.84 4.66 0.15
C TYR A 138 11.80 4.71 -0.98
N TYR A 139 11.35 3.57 -1.48
CA TYR A 139 10.37 3.55 -2.58
C TYR A 139 9.00 4.15 -2.18
N LEU A 140 8.58 3.94 -0.93
CA LEU A 140 7.35 4.56 -0.43
C LEU A 140 7.49 6.09 -0.32
N GLU A 141 8.67 6.63 0.04
CA GLU A 141 8.93 8.08 0.09
C GLU A 141 8.84 8.71 -1.30
N GLU A 142 9.51 8.13 -2.30
CA GLU A 142 9.45 8.56 -3.71
C GLU A 142 8.00 8.58 -4.26
N THR A 143 7.17 7.68 -3.77
CA THR A 143 5.74 7.61 -4.15
C THR A 143 4.94 8.79 -3.59
N ILE A 144 5.21 9.23 -2.34
CA ILE A 144 4.43 10.31 -1.70
C ILE A 144 4.54 11.61 -2.50
N GLU A 145 5.74 11.95 -2.98
CA GLU A 145 6.01 13.18 -3.70
C GLU A 145 5.27 13.27 -5.03
N THR A 146 4.99 12.11 -5.63
CA THR A 146 4.41 11.97 -6.96
C THR A 146 2.91 11.62 -6.94
N THR A 147 2.35 11.32 -5.77
CA THR A 147 0.95 10.90 -5.62
C THR A 147 -0.01 12.10 -5.52
N TYR A 148 -1.11 12.05 -6.28
CA TYR A 148 -2.06 13.17 -6.40
C TYR A 148 -3.34 13.00 -5.57
N THR A 149 -3.67 11.81 -5.10
CA THR A 149 -4.96 11.54 -4.44
C THR A 149 -4.82 11.37 -2.93
N LYS A 150 -5.86 11.73 -2.17
CA LYS A 150 -5.89 11.54 -0.71
C LYS A 150 -5.83 10.06 -0.33
N SER A 151 -6.62 9.21 -1.00
CA SER A 151 -6.72 7.78 -0.70
C SER A 151 -5.39 7.04 -0.93
N SER A 152 -4.67 7.32 -2.02
CA SER A 152 -3.36 6.71 -2.26
C SER A 152 -2.32 7.21 -1.27
N ARG A 153 -2.33 8.51 -0.93
CA ARG A 153 -1.45 9.06 0.12
C ARG A 153 -1.71 8.43 1.48
N GLU A 154 -2.96 8.16 1.83
CA GLU A 154 -3.32 7.47 3.08
C GLU A 154 -2.67 6.08 3.14
N VAL A 155 -2.83 5.27 2.10
CA VAL A 155 -2.25 3.93 1.99
C VAL A 155 -0.73 3.97 2.14
N ILE A 156 -0.07 4.89 1.44
CA ILE A 156 1.38 5.04 1.52
C ILE A 156 1.81 5.44 2.94
N MET A 157 1.10 6.36 3.58
CA MET A 157 1.38 6.76 4.97
C MET A 157 1.21 5.60 5.95
N ILE A 158 0.27 4.70 5.71
CA ILE A 158 0.09 3.53 6.56
C ILE A 158 1.24 2.54 6.37
N TYR A 159 1.62 2.23 5.13
CA TYR A 159 2.80 1.38 4.90
C TYR A 159 4.06 1.99 5.49
N GLN A 160 4.25 3.30 5.34
CA GLN A 160 5.35 4.03 6.00
C GLN A 160 5.30 3.83 7.52
N ALA A 161 4.14 3.96 8.14
CA ALA A 161 4.02 3.71 9.57
C ALA A 161 4.39 2.28 9.96
N LEU A 162 3.96 1.27 9.19
CA LEU A 162 4.30 -0.13 9.43
C LEU A 162 5.81 -0.39 9.26
N VAL A 163 6.43 0.18 8.23
CA VAL A 163 7.88 0.09 8.01
C VAL A 163 8.64 0.72 9.18
N GLU A 164 8.23 1.89 9.65
CA GLU A 164 8.86 2.55 10.80
C GLU A 164 8.68 1.75 12.11
N VAL A 165 7.55 1.06 12.31
CA VAL A 165 7.40 0.12 13.44
C VAL A 165 8.42 -1.01 13.34
N CYS A 166 8.58 -1.62 12.16
CA CYS A 166 9.53 -2.71 11.96
C CYS A 166 11.00 -2.25 12.05
N LEU A 167 11.28 -0.97 11.90
CA LEU A 167 12.59 -0.35 12.09
C LEU A 167 12.82 0.17 13.52
N ASP A 168 11.94 -0.18 14.46
CA ASP A 168 11.95 0.29 15.86
C ASP A 168 11.89 1.83 16.00
N ASN A 169 11.32 2.53 15.02
CA ASN A 169 11.14 3.98 15.01
C ASN A 169 9.69 4.37 15.30
N LEU A 170 9.27 4.16 16.54
CA LEU A 170 7.90 4.47 16.99
C LEU A 170 7.49 5.95 16.76
N PRO A 171 8.35 6.97 17.00
CA PRO A 171 7.99 8.35 16.68
C PRO A 171 7.70 8.58 15.20
N GLY A 172 8.48 7.96 14.30
CA GLY A 172 8.24 7.98 12.86
C GLY A 172 6.90 7.33 12.50
N ALA A 173 6.62 6.16 13.06
CA ALA A 173 5.37 5.44 12.85
C ALA A 173 4.14 6.27 13.25
N LEU A 174 4.17 6.85 14.46
CA LEU A 174 3.07 7.69 14.97
C LEU A 174 2.86 8.95 14.13
N LYS A 175 3.95 9.57 13.64
CA LYS A 175 3.88 10.73 12.74
C LYS A 175 3.15 10.37 11.44
N PHE A 176 3.46 9.22 10.83
CA PHE A 176 2.80 8.80 9.60
C PHE A 176 1.33 8.40 9.82
N LEU A 177 1.02 7.68 10.90
CA LEU A 177 -0.38 7.37 11.26
C LEU A 177 -1.20 8.65 11.51
N ALA A 178 -0.65 9.63 12.24
CA ALA A 178 -1.34 10.89 12.47
C ALA A 178 -1.62 11.66 11.17
N LYS A 179 -0.70 11.63 10.20
CA LYS A 179 -0.91 12.20 8.86
C LYS A 179 -2.00 11.43 8.10
N ALA A 180 -1.97 10.10 8.12
CA ALA A 180 -2.99 9.26 7.48
C ALA A 180 -4.38 9.57 8.04
N GLY A 181 -4.53 9.60 9.36
CA GLY A 181 -5.79 9.92 10.04
C GLY A 181 -6.28 11.36 9.86
N LYS A 182 -5.47 12.26 9.32
CA LYS A 182 -5.90 13.62 8.95
C LYS A 182 -6.50 13.69 7.54
N ILE A 183 -6.06 12.82 6.64
CA ILE A 183 -6.49 12.82 5.23
C ILE A 183 -7.49 11.72 4.90
N SER A 184 -7.63 10.72 5.78
CA SER A 184 -8.55 9.60 5.64
C SER A 184 -10.00 10.05 5.67
N GLU A 185 -10.81 9.47 4.79
CA GLU A 185 -12.27 9.61 4.79
C GLU A 185 -12.91 8.79 5.93
N SER A 186 -12.21 7.75 6.40
CA SER A 186 -12.63 6.89 7.52
C SER A 186 -11.56 6.86 8.63
N PRO A 187 -11.32 7.98 9.33
CA PRO A 187 -10.15 8.13 10.19
C PRO A 187 -10.25 7.40 11.55
N LEU A 188 -11.44 6.90 11.90
CA LEU A 188 -11.70 6.28 13.21
C LEU A 188 -10.72 5.16 13.61
N PRO A 189 -10.38 4.17 12.76
CA PRO A 189 -9.48 3.09 13.14
C PRO A 189 -8.07 3.62 13.43
N ILE A 190 -7.59 4.55 12.61
CA ILE A 190 -6.29 5.19 12.80
C ILE A 190 -6.27 5.93 14.15
N TRP A 191 -7.31 6.70 14.46
CA TRP A 191 -7.39 7.42 15.73
C TRP A 191 -7.52 6.48 16.93
N LYS A 192 -8.20 5.34 16.80
CA LYS A 192 -8.25 4.32 17.87
C LYS A 192 -6.86 3.74 18.15
N ILE A 193 -6.10 3.41 17.10
CA ILE A 193 -4.72 2.94 17.22
C ILE A 193 -3.87 4.00 17.91
N LEU A 194 -3.93 5.25 17.46
CA LEU A 194 -3.18 6.36 18.06
C LEU A 194 -3.55 6.56 19.53
N ALA A 195 -4.83 6.59 19.88
CA ALA A 195 -5.29 6.70 21.27
C ALA A 195 -4.72 5.56 22.13
N SER A 196 -4.81 4.32 21.65
CA SER A 196 -4.32 3.16 22.39
C SER A 196 -2.80 3.19 22.58
N VAL A 197 -2.03 3.54 21.54
CA VAL A 197 -0.56 3.60 21.64
C VAL A 197 -0.15 4.71 22.60
N TYR A 198 -0.70 5.92 22.49
CA TYR A 198 -0.38 7.01 23.41
C TYR A 198 -0.78 6.72 24.85
N LYS A 199 -1.88 5.99 25.08
CA LYS A 199 -2.25 5.52 26.42
C LYS A 199 -1.19 4.57 26.98
N ASN A 200 -0.74 3.60 26.19
CA ASN A 200 0.27 2.63 26.61
C ASN A 200 1.66 3.28 26.86
N LEU A 201 1.95 4.39 26.19
CA LEU A 201 3.15 5.21 26.42
C LEU A 201 3.02 6.17 27.62
N GLY A 202 1.92 6.14 28.37
CA GLY A 202 1.67 7.06 29.50
C GLY A 202 1.37 8.51 29.07
N GLN A 203 1.10 8.75 27.78
CA GLN A 203 0.76 10.07 27.25
C GLN A 203 -0.75 10.31 27.27
N GLU A 204 -1.32 10.37 28.47
CA GLU A 204 -2.78 10.42 28.68
C GLU A 204 -3.45 11.59 27.96
N ARG A 205 -2.82 12.78 27.94
CA ARG A 205 -3.37 13.97 27.26
C ARG A 205 -3.50 13.76 25.75
N VAL A 206 -2.52 13.11 25.13
CA VAL A 206 -2.53 12.84 23.68
C VAL A 206 -3.53 11.73 23.35
N SER A 207 -3.60 10.69 24.19
CA SER A 207 -4.65 9.68 24.11
C SER A 207 -6.05 10.30 24.19
N ALA A 208 -6.28 11.18 25.18
CA ALA A 208 -7.55 11.88 25.37
C ALA A 208 -7.91 12.75 24.16
N PHE A 209 -6.93 13.41 23.54
CA PHE A 209 -7.13 14.15 22.30
C PHE A 209 -7.71 13.28 21.16
N TYR A 210 -7.14 12.09 20.93
CA TYR A 210 -7.67 11.18 19.91
C TYR A 210 -9.03 10.58 20.29
N MET A 211 -9.25 10.28 21.58
CA MET A 211 -10.55 9.85 22.07
C MET A 211 -11.65 10.91 21.86
N ASN A 212 -11.33 12.18 22.09
CA ASN A 212 -12.25 13.28 21.82
C ASN A 212 -12.57 13.38 20.33
N LYS A 213 -11.57 13.25 19.44
CA LYS A 213 -11.81 13.18 17.98
C LYS A 213 -12.75 12.04 17.59
N ILE A 214 -12.54 10.84 18.15
CA ILE A 214 -13.41 9.68 17.92
C ILE A 214 -14.85 9.98 18.34
N ASN A 215 -15.03 10.61 19.50
CA ASN A 215 -16.35 10.95 20.02
C ASN A 215 -17.05 12.01 19.16
N SER A 216 -16.35 13.08 18.79
CA SER A 216 -16.89 14.14 17.92
C SER A 216 -17.33 13.59 16.56
N TRP A 217 -16.50 12.78 15.91
CA TRP A 217 -16.83 12.19 14.60
C TRP A 217 -18.06 11.28 14.68
N LYS A 218 -18.22 10.51 15.76
CA LYS A 218 -19.42 9.69 15.99
C LYS A 218 -20.67 10.53 16.19
N MET A 219 -20.57 11.69 16.84
CA MET A 219 -21.71 12.59 17.05
C MET A 219 -22.14 13.24 15.74
N GLU A 220 -21.20 13.78 14.96
CA GLU A 220 -21.47 14.43 13.67
C GLU A 220 -22.16 13.46 12.70
N ASN A 221 -21.68 12.22 12.58
CA ASN A 221 -22.26 11.24 11.66
C ASN A 221 -23.57 10.60 12.17
N LYS A 222 -23.87 10.66 13.47
CA LYS A 222 -25.19 10.26 13.99
C LYS A 222 -26.27 11.28 13.66
N VAL A 223 -25.93 12.57 13.62
CA VAL A 223 -26.86 13.65 13.28
C VAL A 223 -27.24 13.59 11.79
N VAL A 224 -26.31 13.23 10.91
CA VAL A 224 -26.55 13.11 9.46
C VAL A 224 -27.44 11.90 9.10
N LEU A 225 -27.44 10.83 9.89
CA LEU A 225 -28.27 9.64 9.65
C LEU A 225 -29.69 9.74 10.26
N ALA A 226 -29.94 10.77 11.08
CA ALA A 226 -31.24 11.04 11.69
C ALA A 226 -32.00 12.20 11.02
N ALA A 227 -31.41 12.84 10.01
CA ALA A 227 -31.97 13.89 9.17
C ALA A 227 -32.30 13.34 7.77
#